data_AF-A0A9D1UUQ5-F1
#
_entry.id   AF-A0A9D1UUQ5-F1
#
_cell.length_a   1.000
_cell.length_b   1.000
_cell.length_c   1.000
_cell.angle_alpha   90.00
_cell.angle_beta   90.00
_cell.angle_gamma   90.00
#
_symmetry.space_group_name_H-M   'P 1'
#
loop_
_entity.id
_entity.type
_entity.pdbx_description
1 polymer ?
#
loop_
_entity_poly.entity_id
_entity_poly.type
_entity_poly.pdbx_seq_one_letter_code
_entity_poly.pdbx_strand_id
1 'polypeptide(L)'
;MEILDALNDAIIDAASGWWTLLGLFAFCVVDGFLPIVPSDSLVVGLGSLSSEPGTPLLIWVVLVAMAGALLGDIIAYRIGRAIGTERFRWMRRPAPRRTLLWARHELDKRGVLVIFVGRFIPGGRVAINFVAGATRYSFRRFLIIDSVASLTWAAYSVGVGRVGATVFDSVVIAMTVSVLGAVVLGWVFERIFRLLSGWLDRKGVHIDPQG
;
A
#
# COMPACT_ATOMS: atom_id res chain seq x y z
N MET A 1 14.15 -0.04 32.80
CA MET A 1 13.84 1.38 32.59
C MET A 1 14.87 1.98 31.66
N GLU A 2 16.15 2.03 32.03
CA GLU A 2 17.23 2.61 31.19
C GLU A 2 17.24 2.21 29.70
N ILE A 3 17.02 0.93 29.36
CA ILE A 3 17.01 0.48 27.95
C ILE A 3 15.80 1.02 27.18
N LEU A 4 14.62 1.06 27.81
CA LEU A 4 13.40 1.56 27.16
C LEU A 4 13.47 3.06 26.94
N ASP A 5 14.04 3.79 27.91
CA ASP A 5 14.22 5.23 27.83
C ASP A 5 15.25 5.58 26.74
N ALA A 6 16.39 4.87 26.70
CA ALA A 6 17.38 5.04 25.64
C ALA A 6 16.83 4.70 24.24
N LEU A 7 15.95 3.71 24.12
CA LEU A 7 15.28 3.37 22.86
C LEU A 7 14.27 4.44 22.44
N ASN A 8 13.48 4.96 23.38
CA ASN A 8 12.56 6.07 23.11
C ASN A 8 13.33 7.29 22.57
N ASP A 9 14.39 7.71 23.26
CA ASP A 9 15.19 8.87 22.88
C ASP A 9 15.82 8.69 21.49
N ALA A 10 16.38 7.51 21.20
CA ALA A 10 16.97 7.22 19.90
C ALA A 10 15.93 7.25 18.76
N ILE A 11 14.72 6.75 19.00
CA ILE A 11 13.63 6.77 18.01
C ILE A 11 13.16 8.21 17.77
N ILE A 12 13.00 9.00 18.83
CA ILE A 12 12.56 10.40 18.73
C ILE A 12 13.61 11.23 17.99
N ASP A 13 14.89 11.08 18.32
CA ASP A 13 15.99 11.78 17.65
C ASP A 13 16.01 11.45 16.15
N ALA A 14 15.93 10.16 15.81
CA ALA A 14 15.86 9.72 14.41
C ALA A 14 14.59 10.22 13.69
N ALA A 15 13.45 10.32 14.37
CA ALA A 15 12.21 10.83 13.81
C ALA A 15 12.19 12.36 13.67
N SER A 16 12.95 13.08 14.49
CA SER A 16 13.09 14.54 14.45
C SER A 16 14.07 15.03 13.37
N GLY A 17 14.83 14.10 12.77
CA GLY A 17 15.79 14.40 11.73
C GLY A 17 15.15 15.08 10.51
N TRP A 18 15.86 16.04 9.93
CA TRP A 18 15.47 16.67 8.66
C TRP A 18 15.32 15.64 7.52
N TRP A 19 16.01 14.50 7.63
CA TRP A 19 15.99 13.41 6.67
C TRP A 19 14.78 12.49 6.81
N THR A 20 14.00 12.57 7.90
CA THR A 20 12.91 11.62 8.18
C THR A 20 11.85 11.61 7.10
N LEU A 21 11.42 12.78 6.62
CA LEU A 21 10.46 12.87 5.51
C LEU A 21 11.06 12.38 4.18
N LEU A 22 12.34 12.65 3.92
CA LEU A 22 13.02 12.14 2.72
C LEU A 22 13.17 10.61 2.75
N GLY A 23 13.52 10.06 3.91
CA GLY A 23 13.57 8.62 4.16
C GLY A 23 12.20 7.99 3.97
N LEU A 24 11.16 8.56 4.60
CA LEU A 24 9.77 8.12 4.42
C LEU A 24 9.37 8.09 2.94
N PHE A 25 9.63 9.19 2.22
CA PHE A 25 9.36 9.28 0.79
C PHE A 25 10.06 8.15 0.02
N ALA A 26 11.37 7.99 0.19
CA ALA A 26 12.16 6.99 -0.51
C ALA A 26 11.66 5.57 -0.21
N PHE A 27 11.35 5.27 1.05
CA PHE A 27 10.81 3.97 1.46
C PHE A 27 9.45 3.70 0.82
N CYS A 28 8.53 4.67 0.81
CA CYS A 28 7.24 4.53 0.14
C CYS A 28 7.37 4.39 -1.38
N VAL A 29 8.32 5.08 -2.02
CA VAL A 29 8.59 4.91 -3.46
C VAL A 29 9.05 3.49 -3.76
N VAL A 30 10.04 3.00 -3.02
CA VAL A 30 10.59 1.64 -3.22
C VAL A 30 9.49 0.59 -2.98
N ASP A 31 8.75 0.72 -1.88
CA ASP A 31 7.68 -0.20 -1.51
C ASP A 31 6.51 -0.23 -2.51
N GLY A 32 6.30 0.86 -3.25
CA GLY A 32 5.28 0.97 -4.30
C GLY A 32 5.55 0.11 -5.52
N PHE A 33 6.82 -0.17 -5.86
CA PHE A 33 7.16 -1.05 -7.01
C PHE A 33 7.86 -2.36 -6.61
N LEU A 34 8.42 -2.44 -5.40
CA LEU A 34 9.02 -3.62 -4.79
C LEU A 34 8.58 -3.72 -3.32
N PRO A 35 7.64 -4.64 -2.98
CA PRO A 35 7.08 -4.74 -1.64
C PRO A 35 8.06 -5.46 -0.69
N ILE A 36 9.26 -4.90 -0.53
CA ILE A 36 10.36 -5.42 0.29
C ILE A 36 10.48 -4.60 1.57
N VAL A 37 10.00 -3.37 1.55
CA VAL A 37 10.28 -2.36 2.57
C VAL A 37 9.04 -2.17 3.45
N PRO A 38 9.15 -2.22 4.78
CA PRO A 38 8.00 -2.09 5.68
C PRO A 38 7.53 -0.63 5.79
N SER A 39 7.09 -0.04 4.68
CA SER A 39 6.67 1.37 4.64
C SER A 39 5.41 1.63 5.49
N ASP A 40 4.49 0.65 5.56
CA ASP A 40 3.32 0.67 6.44
C ASP A 40 3.73 0.90 7.91
N SER A 41 4.72 0.14 8.40
CA SER A 41 5.21 0.25 9.78
C SER A 41 5.84 1.62 10.06
N LEU A 42 6.55 2.20 9.09
CA LEU A 42 7.15 3.52 9.23
C LEU A 42 6.10 4.63 9.30
N VAL A 43 5.09 4.60 8.43
CA VAL A 43 4.00 5.59 8.43
C VAL A 43 3.23 5.53 9.75
N VAL A 44 2.90 4.32 10.22
CA VAL A 44 2.23 4.12 11.51
C VAL A 44 3.11 4.57 12.68
N GLY A 45 4.41 4.23 12.65
CA GLY A 45 5.37 4.61 13.68
C GLY A 45 5.53 6.14 13.81
N LEU A 46 5.67 6.84 12.68
CA LEU A 46 5.68 8.31 12.66
C LEU A 46 4.34 8.89 13.11
N GLY A 47 3.22 8.23 12.81
CA GLY A 47 1.90 8.59 13.34
C GLY A 47 1.84 8.55 14.86
N SER A 48 2.42 7.53 15.50
CA SER A 48 2.49 7.43 16.96
C SER A 48 3.45 8.42 17.63
N LEU A 49 4.46 8.88 16.90
CA LEU A 49 5.42 9.87 17.41
C LEU A 49 4.94 11.32 17.31
N SER A 50 3.77 11.54 16.72
CA SER A 50 3.26 12.87 16.36
C SER A 50 2.99 13.84 17.52
N SER A 51 3.00 13.36 18.76
CA SER A 51 2.86 14.21 19.95
C SER A 51 4.23 14.60 20.54
N GLU A 52 5.31 14.01 20.05
CA GLU A 52 6.67 14.27 20.53
C GLU A 52 7.26 15.54 19.92
N PRO A 53 7.95 16.38 20.71
CA PRO A 53 8.61 17.58 20.22
C PRO A 53 9.61 17.29 19.09
N GLY A 54 9.67 18.17 18.10
CA GLY A 54 10.63 18.07 17.00
C GLY A 54 10.25 17.07 15.89
N THR A 55 9.19 16.29 16.06
CA THR A 55 8.73 15.36 15.02
C THR A 55 7.95 16.07 13.90
N PRO A 56 7.93 15.51 12.68
CA PRO A 56 7.22 16.10 11.56
C PRO A 56 5.72 16.21 11.82
N LEU A 57 5.11 17.31 11.36
CA LEU A 57 3.66 17.45 11.43
C LEU A 57 2.97 16.31 10.66
N LEU A 58 1.87 15.79 11.22
CA LEU A 58 1.14 14.67 10.63
C LEU A 58 0.71 14.92 9.19
N ILE A 59 0.33 16.16 8.86
CA ILE A 59 -0.06 16.51 7.50
C ILE A 59 1.09 16.28 6.52
N TRP A 60 2.34 16.57 6.91
CA TRP A 60 3.51 16.31 6.07
C TRP A 60 3.81 14.83 5.96
N VAL A 61 3.67 14.06 7.05
CA VAL A 61 3.80 12.60 7.01
C VAL A 61 2.81 11.99 6.02
N VAL A 62 1.54 12.41 6.07
CA VAL A 62 0.49 11.94 5.14
C VAL A 62 0.81 12.31 3.70
N LEU A 63 1.11 13.59 3.43
CA LEU A 63 1.36 14.08 2.08
C LEU A 63 2.61 13.44 1.45
N VAL A 64 3.68 13.28 2.24
CA VAL A 64 4.94 12.69 1.77
C VAL A 64 4.79 11.19 1.55
N ALA A 65 4.13 10.46 2.46
CA ALA A 65 3.83 9.05 2.27
C ALA A 65 2.94 8.82 1.05
N MET A 66 1.89 9.63 0.88
CA MET A 66 1.03 9.61 -0.30
C MET A 66 1.84 9.86 -1.58
N ALA A 67 2.66 10.91 -1.61
CA ALA A 67 3.45 11.26 -2.79
C ALA A 67 4.47 10.17 -3.16
N GLY A 68 5.15 9.61 -2.15
CA GLY A 68 6.12 8.53 -2.36
C GLY A 68 5.44 7.27 -2.90
N ALA A 69 4.33 6.87 -2.29
CA ALA A 69 3.61 5.69 -2.75
C ALA A 69 3.03 5.88 -4.16
N LEU A 70 2.40 7.02 -4.45
CA LEU A 70 1.87 7.36 -5.77
C LEU A 70 2.98 7.33 -6.84
N LEU A 71 4.17 7.83 -6.53
CA LEU A 71 5.30 7.77 -7.45
C LEU A 71 5.76 6.33 -7.69
N GLY A 72 5.86 5.51 -6.65
CA GLY A 72 6.17 4.07 -6.77
C GLY A 72 5.13 3.33 -7.62
N ASP A 73 3.85 3.63 -7.41
CA ASP A 73 2.74 3.04 -8.17
C ASP A 73 2.75 3.46 -9.64
N ILE A 74 3.09 4.73 -9.93
CA ILE A 74 3.34 5.21 -11.30
C ILE A 74 4.51 4.46 -11.95
N ILE A 75 5.61 4.21 -11.21
CA ILE A 75 6.74 3.44 -11.71
C ILE A 75 6.30 2.02 -12.08
N ALA A 76 5.59 1.32 -11.18
CA ALA A 76 5.04 -0.02 -11.45
C ALA A 76 4.13 -0.04 -12.68
N TYR A 77 3.25 0.95 -12.81
CA TYR A 77 2.39 1.13 -13.98
C TYR A 77 3.18 1.34 -15.27
N ARG A 78 4.22 2.18 -15.24
CA ARG A 78 5.05 2.48 -16.42
C ARG A 78 5.87 1.27 -16.85
N ILE A 79 6.42 0.53 -15.90
CA ILE A 79 7.10 -0.75 -16.15
C ILE A 79 6.13 -1.74 -16.81
N GLY A 80 4.94 -1.89 -16.23
CA GLY A 80 3.88 -2.74 -16.80
C GLY A 80 3.53 -2.33 -18.24
N ARG A 81 3.37 -1.03 -18.51
CA ARG A 81 3.07 -0.49 -19.84
C ARG A 81 4.19 -0.70 -20.85
N ALA A 82 5.45 -0.61 -20.42
CA ALA A 82 6.61 -0.85 -21.28
C ALA A 82 6.78 -2.33 -21.63
N ILE A 83 6.53 -3.23 -20.67
CA ILE A 83 6.59 -4.68 -20.89
C ILE A 83 5.38 -5.16 -21.69
N GLY A 84 4.18 -4.65 -21.41
CA GLY A 84 2.95 -5.11 -22.05
C GLY A 84 2.59 -6.54 -21.67
N THR A 85 1.70 -7.16 -22.45
CA THR A 85 1.12 -8.49 -22.15
C THR A 85 1.80 -9.66 -22.87
N GLU A 86 2.72 -9.39 -23.79
CA GLU A 86 3.25 -10.42 -24.71
C GLU A 86 4.78 -10.51 -24.76
N ARG A 87 5.49 -9.62 -24.05
CA ARG A 87 6.96 -9.50 -24.15
C ARG A 87 7.70 -10.76 -23.71
N PHE A 88 7.20 -11.46 -22.69
CA PHE A 88 7.83 -12.69 -22.22
C PHE A 88 7.04 -13.93 -22.64
N ARG A 89 7.77 -15.01 -22.99
CA ARG A 89 7.19 -16.27 -23.46
C ARG A 89 6.23 -16.92 -22.45
N TRP A 90 6.46 -16.70 -21.15
CA TRP A 90 5.56 -17.18 -20.09
C TRP A 90 4.22 -16.44 -20.07
N MET A 91 4.16 -15.16 -20.44
CA MET A 91 2.92 -14.37 -20.49
C MET A 91 1.99 -14.85 -21.61
N ARG A 92 2.55 -15.44 -22.67
CA ARG A 92 1.82 -16.01 -23.81
C ARG A 92 1.20 -17.39 -23.50
N ARG A 93 1.47 -17.97 -22.32
CA ARG A 93 0.83 -19.22 -21.90
C ARG A 93 -0.67 -18.98 -21.66
N PRO A 94 -1.52 -20.01 -21.84
CA PRO A 94 -2.98 -19.86 -21.74
C PRO A 94 -3.45 -19.26 -20.41
N ALA A 95 -2.88 -19.71 -19.30
CA ALA A 95 -3.28 -19.25 -17.96
C ALA A 95 -2.93 -17.76 -17.71
N PRO A 96 -1.67 -17.29 -17.83
CA PRO A 96 -1.34 -15.87 -17.70
C PRO A 96 -2.09 -14.97 -18.67
N ARG A 97 -2.28 -15.40 -19.92
CA ARG A 97 -3.03 -14.65 -20.92
C ARG A 97 -4.50 -14.46 -20.51
N ARG A 98 -5.14 -15.51 -19.99
CA ARG A 98 -6.51 -15.44 -19.48
C ARG A 98 -6.62 -14.50 -18.28
N THR A 99 -5.68 -14.56 -17.35
CA THR A 99 -5.63 -13.64 -16.20
C THR A 99 -5.48 -12.19 -16.64
N LEU A 100 -4.62 -11.90 -17.62
CA LEU A 100 -4.43 -10.55 -18.15
C LEU A 100 -5.69 -10.02 -18.86
N LEU A 101 -6.38 -10.87 -19.64
CA LEU A 101 -7.63 -10.51 -20.31
C LEU A 101 -8.75 -10.24 -19.30
N TRP A 102 -8.88 -11.09 -18.29
CA TRP A 102 -9.83 -10.90 -17.19
C TRP A 102 -9.56 -9.60 -16.43
N ALA A 103 -8.30 -9.37 -16.05
CA ALA A 103 -7.93 -8.16 -15.32
C ALA A 103 -8.17 -6.89 -16.14
N ARG A 104 -7.95 -6.93 -17.47
CA ARG A 104 -8.32 -5.83 -18.37
C ARG A 104 -9.82 -5.55 -18.31
N HIS A 105 -10.64 -6.59 -18.42
CA HIS A 105 -12.11 -6.46 -18.37
C HIS A 105 -12.59 -5.91 -17.03
N GLU A 106 -12.03 -6.37 -15.91
CA GLU A 106 -12.37 -5.85 -14.59
C GLU A 106 -11.87 -4.42 -14.37
N LEU A 107 -10.70 -4.04 -14.90
CA LEU A 107 -10.24 -2.66 -14.87
C LEU A 107 -11.15 -1.73 -15.70
N ASP A 108 -11.65 -2.21 -16.83
CA ASP A 108 -12.56 -1.44 -17.69
C ASP A 108 -13.96 -1.31 -17.06
N LYS A 109 -14.49 -2.35 -16.44
CA LYS A 109 -15.81 -2.33 -15.78
C LYS A 109 -15.79 -1.71 -14.37
N ARG A 110 -14.77 -2.02 -13.58
CA ARG A 110 -14.69 -1.77 -12.13
C ARG A 110 -13.33 -1.21 -11.70
N GLY A 111 -12.63 -0.50 -12.58
CA GLY A 111 -11.27 0.00 -12.33
C GLY A 111 -11.11 0.78 -11.02
N VAL A 112 -12.12 1.57 -10.62
CA VAL A 112 -12.14 2.26 -9.32
C VAL A 112 -12.00 1.27 -8.17
N LEU A 113 -12.88 0.26 -8.13
CA LEU A 113 -12.89 -0.77 -7.09
C LEU A 113 -11.59 -1.59 -7.12
N VAL A 114 -11.15 -2.02 -8.31
CA VAL A 114 -9.98 -2.89 -8.47
C VAL A 114 -8.71 -2.21 -7.99
N ILE A 115 -8.44 -0.97 -8.44
CA ILE A 115 -7.23 -0.23 -8.05
C ILE A 115 -7.30 0.16 -6.57
N PHE A 116 -8.45 0.66 -6.10
CA PHE A 116 -8.60 1.11 -4.72
C PHE A 116 -8.48 -0.05 -3.72
N VAL A 117 -9.26 -1.12 -3.91
CA VAL A 117 -9.23 -2.28 -3.01
C VAL A 117 -7.91 -3.03 -3.13
N GLY A 118 -7.35 -3.07 -4.34
CA GLY A 118 -6.03 -3.64 -4.63
C GLY A 118 -4.92 -3.08 -3.75
N ARG A 119 -5.03 -1.81 -3.34
CA ARG A 119 -4.08 -1.15 -2.45
C ARG A 119 -3.96 -1.80 -1.08
N PHE A 120 -5.07 -2.32 -0.55
CA PHE A 120 -5.15 -2.92 0.78
C PHE A 120 -4.79 -4.40 0.79
N ILE A 121 -4.53 -5.00 -0.39
CA ILE A 121 -4.10 -6.38 -0.52
C ILE A 121 -2.56 -6.41 -0.54
N PRO A 122 -1.89 -7.09 0.41
CA PRO A 122 -0.44 -7.24 0.40
C PRO A 122 0.06 -7.82 -0.93
N GLY A 123 0.98 -7.10 -1.60
CA GLY A 123 1.47 -7.46 -2.94
C GLY A 123 0.45 -7.26 -4.09
N GLY A 124 -0.84 -7.10 -3.79
CA GLY A 124 -1.90 -6.89 -4.76
C GLY A 124 -1.76 -5.57 -5.50
N ARG A 125 -1.38 -4.49 -4.80
CA ARG A 125 -1.20 -3.16 -5.41
C ARG A 125 -0.18 -3.16 -6.54
N VAL A 126 0.99 -3.77 -6.32
CA VAL A 126 2.07 -3.83 -7.31
C VAL A 126 1.63 -4.62 -8.53
N ALA A 127 0.97 -5.77 -8.30
CA ALA A 127 0.43 -6.59 -9.38
C ALA A 127 -0.65 -5.85 -10.18
N ILE A 128 -1.60 -5.20 -9.51
CA ILE A 128 -2.70 -4.47 -10.16
C ILE A 128 -2.18 -3.27 -10.93
N ASN A 129 -1.25 -2.49 -10.37
CA ASN A 129 -0.66 -1.32 -11.02
C ASN A 129 0.15 -1.74 -12.24
N PHE A 130 0.94 -2.81 -12.12
CA PHE A 130 1.64 -3.43 -13.25
C PHE A 130 0.66 -3.88 -14.34
N VAL A 131 -0.39 -4.61 -13.99
CA VAL A 131 -1.38 -5.12 -14.95
C VAL A 131 -2.19 -4.00 -15.60
N ALA A 132 -2.53 -2.94 -14.87
CA ALA A 132 -3.16 -1.73 -15.42
C ALA A 132 -2.24 -1.05 -16.44
N GLY A 133 -0.94 -1.02 -16.17
CA GLY A 133 0.08 -0.60 -17.13
C GLY A 133 0.09 -1.49 -18.37
N ALA A 134 0.25 -2.79 -18.18
CA ALA A 134 0.41 -3.79 -19.25
C ALA A 134 -0.80 -3.86 -20.18
N THR A 135 -2.01 -3.70 -19.64
CA THR A 135 -3.26 -3.67 -20.40
C THR A 135 -3.58 -2.31 -21.02
N ARG A 136 -2.68 -1.32 -20.83
CA ARG A 136 -2.81 0.06 -21.32
C ARG A 136 -4.07 0.78 -20.82
N TYR A 137 -4.49 0.49 -19.59
CA TYR A 137 -5.56 1.24 -18.92
C TYR A 137 -5.28 2.75 -18.94
N SER A 138 -6.31 3.61 -18.90
CA SER A 138 -6.10 5.07 -18.99
C SER A 138 -5.25 5.60 -17.83
N PHE A 139 -4.09 6.19 -18.14
CA PHE A 139 -3.17 6.73 -17.13
C PHE A 139 -3.82 7.81 -16.26
N ARG A 140 -4.68 8.66 -16.84
CA ARG A 140 -5.38 9.71 -16.08
C ARG A 140 -6.37 9.12 -15.08
N ARG A 141 -7.14 8.09 -15.49
CA ARG A 141 -8.08 7.41 -14.60
C ARG A 141 -7.34 6.69 -13.48
N PHE A 142 -6.30 5.95 -13.84
CA PHE A 142 -5.38 5.31 -12.90
C PHE A 142 -4.88 6.29 -11.84
N LEU A 143 -4.28 7.41 -12.28
CA LEU A 143 -3.68 8.40 -11.39
C LEU A 143 -4.68 8.98 -10.40
N ILE A 144 -5.90 9.32 -10.84
CA ILE A 144 -6.93 9.88 -9.96
C ILE A 144 -7.34 8.85 -8.90
N ILE A 145 -7.65 7.62 -9.32
CA ILE A 145 -8.10 6.57 -8.40
C ILE A 145 -7.00 6.23 -7.40
N ASP A 146 -5.77 6.05 -7.89
CA ASP A 146 -4.61 5.69 -7.08
C ASP A 146 -4.17 6.81 -6.14
N SER A 147 -4.33 8.08 -6.54
CA SER A 147 -4.12 9.22 -5.64
C SER A 147 -5.07 9.19 -4.45
N VAL A 148 -6.36 8.92 -4.70
CA VAL A 148 -7.36 8.81 -3.62
C VAL A 148 -7.08 7.59 -2.74
N ALA A 149 -6.71 6.45 -3.32
CA ALA A 149 -6.34 5.26 -2.58
C ALA A 149 -5.09 5.51 -1.71
N SER A 150 -4.06 6.15 -2.27
CA SER A 150 -2.82 6.52 -1.59
C SER A 150 -3.03 7.47 -0.44
N LEU A 151 -3.86 8.50 -0.64
CA LEU A 151 -4.24 9.43 0.40
C LEU A 151 -5.00 8.73 1.53
N THR A 152 -5.97 7.89 1.19
CA THR A 152 -6.79 7.16 2.16
C THR A 152 -5.92 6.24 3.02
N TRP A 153 -5.01 5.49 2.39
CA TRP A 153 -4.05 4.65 3.09
C TRP A 153 -3.12 5.45 4.00
N ALA A 154 -2.52 6.54 3.51
CA ALA A 154 -1.60 7.35 4.30
C ALA A 154 -2.31 7.96 5.53
N ALA A 155 -3.51 8.51 5.33
CA ALA A 155 -4.31 9.08 6.41
C ALA A 155 -4.74 8.02 7.43
N TYR A 156 -5.17 6.84 6.97
CA TYR A 156 -5.51 5.72 7.84
C TYR A 156 -4.32 5.24 8.68
N SER A 157 -3.16 5.01 8.04
CA SER A 157 -1.95 4.51 8.73
C SER A 157 -1.45 5.50 9.78
N VAL A 158 -1.41 6.80 9.44
CA VAL A 158 -1.08 7.85 10.39
C VAL A 158 -2.10 7.93 11.53
N GLY A 159 -3.39 7.82 11.21
CA GLY A 159 -4.48 7.84 12.19
C GLY A 159 -4.36 6.70 13.20
N VAL A 160 -4.10 5.47 12.74
CA VAL A 160 -3.87 4.30 13.61
C VAL A 160 -2.70 4.55 14.56
N GLY A 161 -1.57 5.06 14.04
CA GLY A 161 -0.42 5.41 14.87
C GLY A 161 -0.77 6.47 15.92
N ARG A 162 -1.44 7.55 15.50
CA ARG A 162 -1.83 8.65 16.39
C ARG A 162 -2.74 8.19 17.52
N VAL A 163 -3.72 7.34 17.22
CA VAL A 163 -4.65 6.78 18.20
C VAL A 163 -3.90 5.86 19.16
N GLY A 164 -3.01 4.99 18.68
CA GLY A 164 -2.19 4.16 19.56
C GLY A 164 -1.38 4.99 20.56
N ALA A 165 -0.83 6.13 20.13
CA ALA A 165 -0.13 7.06 21.02
C ALA A 165 -1.03 7.76 22.05
N THR A 166 -2.34 7.84 21.84
CA THR A 166 -3.27 8.33 22.88
C THR A 166 -3.62 7.27 23.92
N VAL A 167 -3.46 5.98 23.57
CA VAL A 167 -3.88 4.86 24.42
C VAL A 167 -2.74 4.38 25.32
N PHE A 168 -1.49 4.53 24.87
CA PHE A 168 -0.31 4.06 25.59
C PHE A 168 0.65 5.21 25.89
N ASP A 169 1.08 5.32 27.14
CA ASP A 169 2.03 6.37 27.58
C ASP A 169 3.47 6.13 27.08
N SER A 170 3.82 4.88 26.78
CA SER A 170 5.14 4.54 26.23
C SER A 170 5.10 4.56 24.71
N VAL A 171 5.94 5.40 24.10
CA VAL A 171 6.14 5.51 22.65
C VAL A 171 6.44 4.15 22.00
N VAL A 172 7.38 3.38 22.54
CA VAL A 172 7.70 2.03 22.02
C VAL A 172 6.49 1.10 22.05
N ILE A 173 5.68 1.14 23.11
CA ILE A 173 4.46 0.32 23.23
C ILE A 173 3.40 0.80 22.24
N ALA A 174 3.17 2.11 22.15
CA ALA A 174 2.24 2.72 21.20
C ALA A 174 2.58 2.35 19.76
N MET A 175 3.85 2.50 19.36
CA MET A 175 4.36 2.10 18.05
C MET A 175 4.15 0.61 17.81
N THR A 176 4.57 -0.24 18.75
CA THR A 176 4.51 -1.70 18.61
C THR A 176 3.06 -2.17 18.45
N VAL A 177 2.16 -1.74 19.33
CA VAL A 177 0.75 -2.13 19.28
C VAL A 177 0.06 -1.59 18.02
N SER A 178 0.36 -0.36 17.61
CA SER A 178 -0.21 0.22 16.39
C SER A 178 0.23 -0.51 15.13
N VAL A 179 1.52 -0.83 15.03
CA VAL A 179 2.08 -1.59 13.89
C VAL A 179 1.51 -3.00 13.87
N LEU A 180 1.46 -3.69 15.01
CA LEU A 180 0.85 -5.02 15.12
C LEU A 180 -0.64 -4.98 14.76
N GLY A 181 -1.37 -3.98 15.26
CA GLY A 181 -2.78 -3.75 14.94
C GLY A 181 -3.01 -3.51 13.44
N ALA A 182 -2.18 -2.68 12.81
CA ALA A 182 -2.26 -2.43 11.37
C ALA A 182 -1.98 -3.70 10.55
N VAL A 183 -0.97 -4.50 10.94
CA VAL A 183 -0.66 -5.79 10.30
C VAL A 183 -1.81 -6.78 10.46
N VAL A 184 -2.38 -6.90 11.66
CA VAL A 184 -3.54 -7.77 11.92
C VAL A 184 -4.74 -7.32 11.12
N LEU A 185 -5.05 -6.02 11.08
CA LEU A 185 -6.13 -5.47 10.27
C LEU A 185 -5.91 -5.77 8.79
N GLY A 186 -4.71 -5.56 8.27
CA GLY A 186 -4.34 -5.92 6.90
C GLY A 186 -4.55 -7.41 6.61
N TRP A 187 -4.13 -8.27 7.53
CA TRP A 187 -4.33 -9.73 7.41
C TRP A 187 -5.80 -10.15 7.49
N VAL A 188 -6.59 -9.51 8.36
CA VAL A 188 -8.04 -9.73 8.46
C VAL A 188 -8.73 -9.28 7.18
N PHE A 189 -8.39 -8.10 6.65
CA PHE A 189 -8.87 -7.63 5.35
C PHE A 189 -8.53 -8.63 4.25
N GLU A 190 -7.29 -9.12 4.19
CA GLU A 190 -6.87 -10.14 3.23
C GLU A 190 -7.67 -11.45 3.38
N ARG A 191 -7.92 -11.90 4.62
CA ARG A 191 -8.66 -13.13 4.89
C ARG A 191 -10.13 -13.00 4.51
N ILE A 192 -10.78 -11.90 4.91
CA ILE A 192 -12.17 -11.59 4.55
C ILE A 192 -12.30 -11.50 3.03
N PHE A 193 -11.37 -10.79 2.37
CA PHE A 193 -11.40 -10.64 0.93
C PHE A 193 -11.21 -11.98 0.20
N ARG A 194 -10.27 -12.84 0.64
CA ARG A 194 -10.10 -14.21 0.09
C ARG A 194 -11.32 -15.10 0.29
N LEU A 195 -11.99 -14.98 1.44
CA LEU A 195 -13.20 -15.73 1.71
C LEU A 195 -14.36 -15.23 0.84
N LEU A 196 -14.49 -13.91 0.66
CA LEU A 196 -15.49 -13.30 -0.21
C LEU A 196 -15.24 -13.64 -1.69
N SER A 197 -13.99 -13.55 -2.17
CA SER A 197 -13.65 -13.91 -3.55
C SER A 197 -13.85 -15.41 -3.79
N GLY A 198 -13.42 -16.26 -2.87
CA GLY A 198 -13.66 -17.71 -2.95
C GLY A 198 -15.15 -18.08 -2.86
N TRP A 199 -15.96 -17.29 -2.15
CA TRP A 199 -17.41 -17.48 -2.09
C TRP A 199 -18.11 -17.01 -3.37
N LEU A 200 -17.62 -15.94 -4.00
CA LEU A 200 -18.08 -15.48 -5.31
C LEU A 200 -17.74 -16.48 -6.42
N ASP A 201 -16.55 -17.10 -6.37
CA ASP A 201 -16.16 -18.18 -7.29
C ASP A 201 -17.01 -19.45 -7.09
N ARG A 202 -17.33 -19.79 -5.82
CA ARG A 202 -18.19 -20.94 -5.48
C ARG A 202 -19.66 -20.74 -5.83
N LYS A 203 -20.15 -19.51 -5.96
CA LYS A 203 -21.52 -19.19 -6.38
C LYS A 203 -21.78 -19.30 -7.88
N GLY A 204 -20.83 -19.85 -8.64
CA GLY A 204 -21.05 -20.14 -10.05
C GLY A 204 -20.87 -18.94 -10.97
N VAL A 205 -20.11 -17.91 -10.55
CA VAL A 205 -19.47 -17.01 -11.52
C VAL A 205 -18.29 -17.77 -12.13
N HIS A 206 -18.59 -18.84 -12.88
CA HIS A 206 -17.67 -19.35 -13.87
C HIS A 206 -17.58 -18.29 -14.95
N ILE A 207 -16.47 -17.55 -14.96
CA ILE A 207 -16.07 -16.82 -16.16
C ILE A 207 -15.62 -17.89 -17.14
N ASP A 208 -16.59 -18.40 -17.89
CA ASP A 208 -16.39 -19.40 -18.93
C ASP A 208 -15.26 -18.92 -19.85
N PRO A 209 -14.15 -19.66 -19.98
CA PRO A 209 -13.08 -19.30 -20.89
C PRO A 209 -13.46 -19.47 -22.37
N GLN A 210 -14.65 -20.00 -22.69
CA GLN A 210 -15.05 -20.34 -24.06
C GLN A 210 -16.40 -19.77 -24.53
N GLY A 211 -17.08 -18.89 -23.77
CA GLY A 211 -18.34 -18.28 -24.23
C GLY A 211 -18.88 -17.19 -23.31
#